data_AF-A0A1C5VDA6-F1
#
_entry.id   AF-A0A1C5VDA6-F1
#
_cell.length_a   1.000
_cell.length_b   1.000
_cell.length_c   1.000
_cell.angle_alpha   90.00
_cell.angle_beta   90.00
_cell.angle_gamma   90.00
#
_symmetry.space_group_name_H-M   'P 1'
#
loop_
_entity.id
_entity.type
_entity.pdbx_description
1 polymer ?
#
loop_
_entity_poly.entity_id
_entity_poly.type
_entity_poly.pdbx_seq_one_letter_code
_entity_poly.pdbx_strand_id
1 'polypeptide(L)'
;MKSNPKNPIIASFKELALKMNVLLSTVNRLLVRLQEENIIVREGNNRKGRWVIKTIMSMNITKPIIRKIKDNETALAEFEKDIKSNEAEDAKDIIMNFPTVYIHNWPETNKYDVYVGESNDIFARTRQHYHNRIKHETWQHRMLQKDASLYIIGHEHFNKSLTLDVENRLMHYLMSVDKVRQVHNGRGNPQKSYYPSEEFEGIFQKIWTELHESDEELFPDENIVKDSAIYKASPLHKLTDEQENAKIQILDCIASARNKNEKQIIFIDGEAV
;
A
#
# COMPACT_ATOMS: atom_id res chain seq x y z
N MET A 1 -33.10 -16.90 -23.54
CA MET A 1 -31.67 -16.88 -23.13
C MET A 1 -31.59 -17.44 -21.73
N LYS A 2 -31.11 -18.67 -21.57
CA LYS A 2 -31.04 -19.38 -20.28
C LYS A 2 -29.89 -18.78 -19.44
N SER A 3 -30.21 -18.30 -18.25
CA SER A 3 -29.25 -17.80 -17.26
C SER A 3 -28.40 -18.95 -16.70
N ASN A 4 -27.09 -18.78 -16.74
CA ASN A 4 -26.13 -19.65 -16.08
C ASN A 4 -26.34 -19.55 -14.54
N PRO A 5 -26.52 -20.65 -13.78
CA PRO A 5 -27.04 -20.61 -12.40
C PRO A 5 -26.02 -20.23 -11.31
N LYS A 6 -24.86 -19.65 -11.67
CA LYS A 6 -23.78 -19.43 -10.70
C LYS A 6 -23.80 -18.09 -9.94
N ASN A 7 -24.65 -17.13 -10.31
CA ASN A 7 -24.79 -15.87 -9.56
C ASN A 7 -26.24 -15.37 -9.59
N PRO A 8 -27.03 -15.54 -8.50
CA PRO A 8 -28.38 -14.99 -8.44
C PRO A 8 -28.35 -13.46 -8.48
N ILE A 9 -29.35 -12.85 -9.12
CA ILE A 9 -29.55 -11.39 -9.02
C ILE A 9 -30.10 -11.13 -7.62
N ILE A 10 -29.30 -10.50 -6.75
CA ILE A 10 -29.64 -10.27 -5.34
C ILE A 10 -30.60 -9.07 -5.16
N ALA A 11 -30.45 -8.02 -5.99
CA ALA A 11 -31.36 -6.87 -6.02
C ALA A 11 -31.19 -6.06 -7.32
N SER A 12 -32.23 -5.36 -7.77
CA SER A 12 -32.12 -4.35 -8.82
C SER A 12 -31.77 -2.96 -8.27
N PHE A 13 -31.20 -2.07 -9.10
CA PHE A 13 -30.89 -0.69 -8.70
C PHE A 13 -32.11 0.07 -8.17
N LYS A 14 -33.28 -0.16 -8.79
CA LYS A 14 -34.54 0.45 -8.36
C LYS A 14 -34.99 -0.09 -7.00
N GLU A 15 -34.81 -1.38 -6.75
CA GLU A 15 -35.10 -1.98 -5.44
C GLU A 15 -34.17 -1.46 -4.35
N LEU A 16 -32.87 -1.31 -4.62
CA LEU A 16 -31.91 -0.74 -3.66
C LEU A 16 -32.25 0.71 -3.33
N ALA A 17 -32.52 1.54 -4.34
CA ALA A 17 -32.93 2.93 -4.15
C ALA A 17 -34.21 3.03 -3.29
N LEU A 18 -35.20 2.17 -3.56
CA LEU A 18 -36.45 2.12 -2.81
C LEU A 18 -36.24 1.66 -1.36
N LYS A 19 -35.48 0.59 -1.13
CA LYS A 19 -35.20 0.06 0.21
C LYS A 19 -34.44 1.04 1.09
N MET A 20 -33.51 1.79 0.49
CA MET A 20 -32.66 2.74 1.20
C MET A 20 -33.27 4.13 1.28
N ASN A 21 -34.41 4.38 0.60
CA ASN A 21 -35.03 5.69 0.45
C ASN A 21 -34.05 6.77 -0.07
N VAL A 22 -33.29 6.43 -1.12
CA VAL A 22 -32.31 7.32 -1.75
C VAL A 22 -32.48 7.40 -3.27
N LEU A 23 -31.87 8.40 -3.89
CA LEU A 23 -31.84 8.52 -5.35
C LEU A 23 -30.99 7.41 -5.99
N LEU A 24 -31.33 7.06 -7.24
CA LEU A 24 -30.54 6.14 -8.08
C LEU A 24 -29.08 6.57 -8.23
N SER A 25 -28.81 7.88 -8.26
CA SER A 25 -27.47 8.46 -8.30
C SER A 25 -26.67 8.13 -7.03
N THR A 26 -27.32 8.12 -5.86
CA THR A 26 -26.70 7.73 -4.59
C THR A 26 -26.33 6.25 -4.60
N VAL A 27 -27.21 5.37 -5.13
CA VAL A 27 -26.90 3.94 -5.29
C VAL A 27 -25.72 3.73 -6.23
N ASN A 28 -25.64 4.46 -7.35
CA ASN A 28 -24.48 4.39 -8.24
C ASN A 28 -23.19 4.80 -7.53
N ARG A 29 -23.23 5.89 -6.74
CA ARG A 29 -22.06 6.37 -6.00
C ARG A 29 -21.57 5.35 -4.97
N LEU A 30 -22.50 4.66 -4.29
CA LEU A 30 -22.17 3.58 -3.36
C LEU A 30 -21.57 2.36 -4.08
N LEU A 31 -22.09 1.99 -5.24
CA LEU A 31 -21.54 0.87 -6.02
C LEU A 31 -20.14 1.20 -6.57
N VAL A 32 -19.88 2.44 -6.97
CA VAL A 32 -18.54 2.90 -7.34
C VAL A 32 -17.60 2.80 -6.15
N ARG A 33 -18.00 3.26 -4.96
CA ARG A 33 -17.20 3.11 -3.72
C ARG A 33 -16.89 1.64 -3.40
N LEU A 34 -17.89 0.76 -3.48
CA LEU A 34 -17.68 -0.68 -3.27
C LEU A 34 -16.76 -1.31 -4.33
N GLN A 35 -16.69 -0.72 -5.54
CA GLN A 35 -15.72 -1.10 -6.57
C GLN A 35 -14.31 -0.63 -6.22
N GLU A 36 -14.17 0.61 -5.74
CA GLU A 36 -12.91 1.19 -5.25
C GLU A 36 -12.35 0.40 -4.06
N GLU A 37 -13.24 -0.05 -3.17
CA GLU A 37 -12.93 -0.95 -2.04
C GLU A 37 -12.67 -2.40 -2.48
N ASN A 38 -12.71 -2.69 -3.79
CA ASN A 38 -12.45 -4.01 -4.38
C ASN A 38 -13.43 -5.11 -3.92
N ILE A 39 -14.60 -4.75 -3.39
CA ILE A 39 -15.65 -5.65 -2.89
C ILE A 39 -16.52 -6.16 -4.04
N ILE A 40 -16.75 -5.33 -5.06
CA ILE A 40 -17.55 -5.68 -6.23
C ILE A 40 -16.81 -5.28 -7.51
N VAL A 41 -17.16 -5.91 -8.63
CA VAL A 41 -16.64 -5.57 -9.96
C VAL A 41 -17.81 -5.44 -10.95
N ARG A 42 -17.68 -4.53 -11.92
CA ARG A 42 -18.66 -4.39 -12.99
C ARG A 42 -18.28 -5.26 -14.18
N GLU A 43 -19.13 -6.21 -14.54
CA GLU A 43 -18.98 -7.05 -15.73
C GLU A 43 -19.89 -6.57 -16.88
N GLY A 44 -19.32 -6.34 -18.06
CA GLY A 44 -20.04 -6.00 -19.29
C GLY A 44 -20.15 -4.51 -19.62
N ASN A 45 -20.74 -4.18 -20.77
CA ASN A 45 -20.69 -2.83 -21.35
C ASN A 45 -21.52 -1.76 -20.59
N ASN A 46 -21.16 -0.49 -20.75
CA ASN A 46 -21.75 0.69 -20.09
C ASN A 46 -23.28 0.74 -20.05
N ARG A 47 -23.97 0.16 -21.04
CA ARG A 47 -25.45 0.13 -21.12
C ARG A 47 -26.13 -1.09 -20.47
N LYS A 48 -25.41 -2.19 -20.22
CA LYS A 48 -25.98 -3.48 -19.77
C LYS A 48 -25.12 -4.25 -18.76
N GLY A 49 -24.09 -3.62 -18.20
CA GLY A 49 -23.20 -4.24 -17.23
C GLY A 49 -23.90 -4.64 -15.94
N ARG A 50 -23.36 -5.63 -15.23
CA ARG A 50 -23.84 -6.15 -13.96
C ARG A 50 -22.77 -5.96 -12.89
N TRP A 51 -23.19 -5.58 -11.70
CA TRP A 51 -22.32 -5.58 -10.53
C TRP A 51 -22.26 -6.99 -9.96
N VAL A 52 -21.06 -7.53 -9.89
CA VAL A 52 -20.77 -8.86 -9.37
C VAL A 52 -19.99 -8.68 -8.09
N ILE A 53 -20.45 -9.31 -7.01
CA ILE A 53 -19.67 -9.37 -5.78
C ILE A 53 -18.39 -10.12 -6.13
N LYS A 54 -17.24 -9.52 -5.86
CA LYS A 54 -16.01 -10.30 -5.82
C LYS A 54 -16.19 -11.24 -4.65
N THR A 55 -16.64 -12.47 -4.93
CA THR A 55 -16.33 -13.56 -4.02
C THR A 55 -14.82 -13.48 -3.90
N ILE A 56 -14.33 -13.22 -2.70
CA ILE A 56 -12.98 -13.62 -2.35
C ILE A 56 -13.01 -15.11 -2.64
N MET A 57 -12.65 -15.53 -3.86
CA MET A 57 -11.90 -16.76 -3.97
C MET A 57 -10.82 -16.51 -2.94
N SER A 58 -10.91 -17.23 -1.83
CA SER A 58 -9.83 -17.30 -0.88
C SER A 58 -8.67 -17.87 -1.68
N MET A 59 -7.98 -17.01 -2.43
CA MET A 59 -6.55 -17.11 -2.59
C MET A 59 -6.14 -17.22 -1.13
N ASN A 60 -5.71 -18.42 -0.76
CA ASN A 60 -5.30 -18.72 0.58
C ASN A 60 -3.95 -18.02 0.76
N ILE A 61 -3.98 -16.68 0.77
CA ILE A 61 -2.81 -15.83 0.92
C ILE A 61 -2.26 -16.21 2.28
N THR A 62 -1.02 -16.65 2.32
CA THR A 62 -0.38 -17.05 3.57
C THR A 62 -0.18 -15.83 4.47
N LYS A 63 0.22 -16.07 5.72
CA LYS A 63 0.56 -14.97 6.60
C LYS A 63 1.98 -14.49 6.27
N PRO A 64 2.24 -13.17 6.32
CA PRO A 64 3.61 -12.68 6.25
C PRO A 64 4.43 -13.19 7.45
N ILE A 65 5.74 -13.16 7.29
CA ILE A 65 6.69 -13.40 8.37
C ILE A 65 7.23 -12.03 8.78
N ILE A 66 6.85 -11.58 9.98
CA ILE A 66 7.35 -10.33 10.54
C ILE A 66 8.25 -10.63 11.75
N ARG A 67 9.43 -10.04 11.78
CA ARG A 67 10.37 -10.11 12.90
C ARG A 67 10.79 -8.71 13.30
N LYS A 68 10.65 -8.40 14.60
CA LYS A 68 11.09 -7.14 15.21
C LYS A 68 12.35 -7.40 16.03
N ILE A 69 13.40 -6.64 15.76
CA ILE A 69 14.66 -6.67 16.52
C ILE A 69 15.08 -5.26 16.91
N LYS A 70 16.03 -5.14 17.84
CA LYS A 70 16.72 -3.86 18.04
C LYS A 70 17.54 -3.51 16.80
N ASP A 71 17.61 -2.23 16.47
CA ASP A 71 18.25 -1.77 15.24
C ASP A 71 19.74 -1.46 15.45
N ASN A 72 20.53 -2.52 15.62
CA ASN A 72 21.98 -2.43 15.77
C ASN A 72 22.68 -3.70 15.26
N GLU A 73 24.00 -3.59 15.07
CA GLU A 73 24.83 -4.68 14.53
C GLU A 73 24.77 -5.97 15.36
N THR A 74 24.73 -5.86 16.69
CA THR A 74 24.70 -7.03 17.59
C THR A 74 23.40 -7.80 17.44
N ALA A 75 22.26 -7.12 17.54
CA ALA A 75 20.95 -7.74 17.40
C ALA A 75 20.75 -8.33 15.99
N LEU A 76 21.26 -7.67 14.94
CA LEU A 76 21.22 -8.22 13.59
C LEU A 76 22.03 -9.52 13.47
N ALA A 77 23.22 -9.59 14.08
CA ALA A 77 24.06 -10.79 14.06
C ALA A 77 23.44 -11.95 14.86
N GLU A 78 22.82 -11.65 16.01
CA GLU A 78 22.06 -12.63 16.79
C GLU A 78 20.86 -13.16 16.00
N PHE A 79 20.11 -12.27 15.37
CA PHE A 79 18.98 -12.63 14.51
C PHE A 79 19.41 -13.50 13.32
N GLU A 80 20.51 -13.17 12.64
CA GLU A 80 21.00 -14.00 11.52
C GLU A 80 21.37 -15.42 11.97
N LYS A 81 21.98 -15.54 13.16
CA LYS A 81 22.32 -16.85 13.73
C LYS A 81 21.07 -17.62 14.11
N ASP A 82 20.09 -16.96 14.70
CA ASP A 82 18.83 -17.56 15.12
C ASP A 82 18.02 -18.10 13.92
N ILE A 83 17.86 -17.29 12.87
CA ILE A 83 17.22 -17.69 11.61
C ILE A 83 17.89 -18.94 11.01
N LYS A 84 19.22 -19.01 11.04
CA LYS A 84 19.98 -20.15 10.49
C LYS A 84 19.82 -21.45 11.28
N SER A 85 19.56 -21.35 12.58
CA SER A 85 19.71 -22.48 13.51
C SER A 85 18.39 -22.98 14.10
N ASN A 86 17.42 -22.09 14.31
CA ASN A 86 16.24 -22.35 15.14
C ASN A 86 14.90 -22.15 14.41
N GLU A 87 14.89 -21.39 13.31
CA GLU A 87 13.65 -21.11 12.57
C GLU A 87 13.24 -22.28 11.67
N ALA A 88 11.94 -22.33 11.37
CA ALA A 88 11.40 -23.29 10.41
C ALA A 88 12.04 -23.09 9.03
N GLU A 89 12.28 -24.18 8.30
CA GLU A 89 13.04 -24.12 7.04
C GLU A 89 12.38 -23.18 6.02
N ASP A 90 11.04 -23.18 5.93
CA ASP A 90 10.30 -22.27 5.03
C ASP A 90 10.50 -20.79 5.42
N ALA A 91 10.47 -20.46 6.71
CA ALA A 91 10.65 -19.10 7.19
C ALA A 91 12.09 -18.61 7.00
N LYS A 92 13.05 -19.49 7.24
CA LYS A 92 14.47 -19.27 6.96
C LYS A 92 14.69 -19.00 5.47
N ASP A 93 14.12 -19.82 4.60
CA ASP A 93 14.26 -19.65 3.14
C ASP A 93 13.68 -18.30 2.69
N ILE A 94 12.46 -17.96 3.14
CA ILE A 94 11.80 -16.68 2.82
C ILE A 94 12.64 -15.47 3.24
N ILE A 95 13.18 -15.46 4.47
CA ILE A 95 13.93 -14.30 4.98
C ILE A 95 15.34 -14.20 4.39
N MET A 96 15.99 -15.35 4.13
CA MET A 96 17.39 -15.37 3.69
C MET A 96 17.57 -15.31 2.17
N ASN A 97 16.66 -15.91 1.41
CA ASN A 97 16.87 -16.16 -0.03
C ASN A 97 15.87 -15.42 -0.94
N PHE A 98 14.81 -14.84 -0.38
CA PHE A 98 13.83 -14.07 -1.15
C PHE A 98 13.87 -12.56 -0.82
N PRO A 99 13.34 -11.71 -1.72
CA PRO A 99 13.18 -10.29 -1.44
C PRO A 99 12.36 -10.05 -0.17
N THR A 100 12.77 -9.07 0.63
CA THR A 100 12.13 -8.66 1.89
C THR A 100 11.91 -7.16 1.91
N VAL A 101 10.98 -6.72 2.75
CA VAL A 101 10.74 -5.31 3.07
C VAL A 101 11.10 -5.08 4.53
N TYR A 102 11.66 -3.92 4.86
CA TYR A 102 12.10 -3.61 6.21
C TYR A 102 11.77 -2.17 6.61
N ILE A 103 11.60 -1.95 7.91
CA ILE A 103 11.28 -0.66 8.51
C ILE A 103 12.26 -0.40 9.67
N HIS A 104 13.19 0.52 9.46
CA HIS A 104 13.94 1.15 10.55
C HIS A 104 13.05 2.22 11.19
N ASN A 105 12.96 2.25 12.52
CA ASN A 105 12.25 3.30 13.24
C ASN A 105 12.97 3.70 14.51
N TRP A 106 12.89 4.97 14.88
CA TRP A 106 13.47 5.49 16.11
C TRP A 106 12.67 6.68 16.65
N PRO A 107 12.64 6.87 17.98
CA PRO A 107 11.93 7.99 18.59
C PRO A 107 12.64 9.32 18.31
N GLU A 108 11.87 10.32 17.88
CA GLU A 108 12.27 11.71 17.71
C GLU A 108 11.15 12.65 18.19
N THR A 109 11.40 13.38 19.29
CA THR A 109 10.48 14.39 19.84
C THR A 109 9.04 13.89 20.05
N ASN A 110 8.86 12.84 20.88
CA ASN A 110 7.56 12.19 21.17
C ASN A 110 6.81 11.61 19.94
N LYS A 111 7.47 11.54 18.78
CA LYS A 111 7.01 10.89 17.55
C LYS A 111 8.11 9.94 17.05
N TYR A 112 7.87 9.28 15.93
CA TYR A 112 8.82 8.38 15.28
C TYR A 112 9.33 8.97 13.96
N ASP A 113 10.62 8.81 13.73
CA ASP A 113 11.17 8.84 12.38
C ASP A 113 11.28 7.42 11.87
N VAL A 114 11.04 7.24 10.57
CA VAL A 114 11.08 5.92 9.94
C VAL A 114 11.83 5.94 8.61
N TYR A 115 12.44 4.82 8.27
CA TYR A 115 12.94 4.53 6.94
C TYR A 115 12.40 3.17 6.51
N VAL A 116 11.70 3.12 5.39
CA VAL A 116 11.21 1.88 4.78
C VAL A 116 12.12 1.56 3.60
N GLY A 117 12.47 0.29 3.41
CA GLY A 117 13.23 -0.15 2.24
C GLY A 117 12.89 -1.58 1.84
N GLU A 118 13.25 -1.98 0.63
CA GLU A 118 13.28 -3.38 0.21
C GLU A 118 14.71 -3.85 -0.09
N SER A 119 14.93 -5.16 -0.02
CA SER A 119 16.20 -5.78 -0.41
C SER A 119 16.07 -7.24 -0.79
N ASN A 120 17.00 -7.73 -1.60
CA ASN A 120 17.18 -9.15 -1.86
C ASN A 120 18.07 -9.85 -0.82
N ASP A 121 18.80 -9.07 0.00
CA ASP A 121 19.63 -9.60 1.09
C ASP A 121 19.53 -8.61 2.26
N ILE A 122 18.64 -8.92 3.20
CA ILE A 122 18.35 -8.06 4.34
C ILE A 122 19.58 -7.88 5.24
N PHE A 123 20.39 -8.92 5.43
CA PHE A 123 21.54 -8.86 6.34
C PHE A 123 22.65 -8.00 5.76
N ALA A 124 23.00 -8.20 4.49
CA ALA A 124 23.99 -7.36 3.82
C ALA A 124 23.50 -5.90 3.71
N ARG A 125 22.23 -5.68 3.36
CA ARG A 125 21.69 -4.33 3.20
C ARG A 125 21.63 -3.56 4.51
N THR A 126 21.18 -4.20 5.59
CA THR A 126 21.11 -3.58 6.90
C THR A 126 22.51 -3.27 7.44
N ARG A 127 23.49 -4.17 7.26
CA ARG A 127 24.90 -3.87 7.56
C ARG A 127 25.40 -2.65 6.79
N GLN A 128 25.08 -2.51 5.50
CA GLN A 128 25.48 -1.34 4.74
C GLN A 128 24.93 -0.04 5.34
N HIS A 129 23.69 -0.03 5.84
CA HIS A 129 23.14 1.13 6.54
C HIS A 129 23.95 1.47 7.80
N TYR A 130 24.35 0.49 8.61
CA TYR A 130 25.18 0.70 9.80
C TYR A 130 26.60 1.23 9.47
N HIS A 131 27.15 0.84 8.32
CA HIS A 131 28.44 1.32 7.85
C HIS A 131 28.36 2.72 7.22
N ASN A 132 27.22 3.11 6.64
CA ASN A 132 26.98 4.41 5.99
C ASN A 132 26.73 5.57 6.99
N ARG A 133 27.48 5.60 8.09
CA ARG A 133 27.40 6.59 9.20
C ARG A 133 28.22 7.87 8.98
N ILE A 134 28.87 8.01 7.81
CA ILE A 134 30.00 8.93 7.60
C ILE A 134 29.58 10.42 7.64
N LYS A 135 28.29 10.74 7.48
CA LYS A 135 27.79 12.13 7.53
C LYS A 135 26.77 12.29 8.66
N HIS A 136 26.98 13.27 9.54
CA HIS A 136 26.08 13.59 10.66
C HIS A 136 24.63 13.87 10.24
N GLU A 137 24.41 14.30 8.99
CA GLU A 137 23.10 14.67 8.48
C GLU A 137 22.25 13.49 7.99
N THR A 138 22.81 12.29 7.90
CA THR A 138 22.07 11.13 7.40
C THR A 138 21.15 10.56 8.47
N TRP A 139 20.05 9.96 8.04
CA TRP A 139 19.11 9.31 8.95
C TRP A 139 19.77 8.16 9.72
N GLN A 140 20.72 7.44 9.10
CA GLN A 140 21.48 6.37 9.74
C GLN A 140 22.26 6.87 10.97
N HIS A 141 22.87 8.05 10.87
CA HIS A 141 23.62 8.63 11.99
C HIS A 141 22.71 8.93 13.18
N ARG A 142 21.51 9.50 12.92
CA ARG A 142 20.53 9.80 13.97
C ARG A 142 19.99 8.53 14.61
N MET A 143 19.58 7.55 13.79
CA MET A 143 19.02 6.28 14.26
C MET A 143 19.96 5.56 15.23
N LEU A 144 21.25 5.45 14.90
CA LEU A 144 22.24 4.73 15.73
C LEU A 144 22.48 5.36 17.12
N GLN A 145 21.97 6.56 17.39
CA GLN A 145 22.08 7.24 18.69
C GLN A 145 20.81 7.11 19.54
N LYS A 146 19.81 6.37 19.07
CA LYS A 146 18.47 6.29 19.65
C LYS A 146 18.12 4.83 19.95
N ASP A 147 17.05 4.63 20.72
CA ASP A 147 16.48 3.30 20.94
C ASP A 147 15.67 2.89 19.71
N ALA A 148 16.38 2.48 18.66
CA ALA A 148 15.83 2.16 17.36
C ALA A 148 15.42 0.69 17.25
N SER A 149 14.38 0.42 16.46
CA SER A 149 13.89 -0.93 16.14
C SER A 149 13.86 -1.17 14.64
N LEU A 150 14.09 -2.42 14.24
CA LEU A 150 14.04 -2.88 12.86
C LEU A 150 12.94 -3.95 12.73
N TYR A 151 11.97 -3.69 11.85
CA TYR A 151 11.02 -4.69 11.39
C TYR A 151 11.52 -5.29 10.07
N ILE A 152 11.50 -6.61 9.97
CA ILE A 152 11.85 -7.37 8.76
C ILE A 152 10.61 -8.17 8.36
N ILE A 153 10.17 -7.98 7.12
CA ILE A 153 8.92 -8.50 6.57
C ILE A 153 9.26 -9.38 5.37
N GLY A 154 8.85 -10.64 5.43
CA GLY A 154 8.94 -11.60 4.33
C GLY A 154 7.57 -12.20 3.99
N HIS A 155 7.42 -12.70 2.78
CA HIS A 155 6.24 -13.45 2.34
C HIS A 155 6.64 -14.34 1.15
N GLU A 156 6.07 -15.54 1.02
CA GLU A 156 6.43 -16.51 -0.03
C GLU A 156 6.26 -15.99 -1.46
N HIS A 157 5.34 -15.05 -1.67
CA HIS A 157 5.08 -14.43 -2.98
C HIS A 157 5.87 -13.13 -3.24
N PHE A 158 6.75 -12.73 -2.32
CA PHE A 158 7.58 -11.55 -2.53
C PHE A 158 8.53 -11.75 -3.72
N ASN A 159 8.32 -10.90 -4.71
CA ASN A 159 9.22 -10.67 -5.83
C ASN A 159 9.55 -9.18 -5.87
N LYS A 160 10.52 -8.80 -6.71
CA LYS A 160 11.01 -7.42 -6.76
C LYS A 160 9.91 -6.37 -6.94
N SER A 161 8.92 -6.65 -7.79
CA SER A 161 7.85 -5.70 -8.05
C SER A 161 6.87 -5.63 -6.87
N LEU A 162 6.54 -6.77 -6.27
CA LEU A 162 5.65 -6.82 -5.11
C LEU A 162 6.27 -6.16 -3.87
N THR A 163 7.56 -6.36 -3.61
CA THR A 163 8.24 -5.70 -2.48
C THR A 163 8.33 -4.19 -2.67
N LEU A 164 8.53 -3.70 -3.90
CA LEU A 164 8.48 -2.27 -4.21
C LEU A 164 7.09 -1.67 -3.95
N ASP A 165 6.01 -2.37 -4.34
CA ASP A 165 4.65 -1.90 -4.07
C ASP A 165 4.33 -1.91 -2.56
N VAL A 166 4.81 -2.91 -1.82
CA VAL A 166 4.69 -2.96 -0.34
C VAL A 166 5.50 -1.84 0.30
N GLU A 167 6.75 -1.62 -0.10
CA GLU A 167 7.59 -0.50 0.35
C GLU A 167 6.89 0.84 0.14
N ASN A 168 6.41 1.10 -1.09
CA ASN A 168 5.68 2.31 -1.42
C ASN A 168 4.43 2.49 -0.54
N ARG A 169 3.59 1.45 -0.42
CA ARG A 169 2.36 1.52 0.38
C ARG A 169 2.65 1.73 1.88
N LEU A 170 3.67 1.08 2.43
CA LEU A 170 4.14 1.33 3.80
C LEU A 170 4.59 2.78 3.99
N MET A 171 5.37 3.33 3.06
CA MET A 171 5.75 4.75 3.11
C MET A 171 4.51 5.65 3.14
N HIS A 172 3.51 5.40 2.30
CA HIS A 172 2.27 6.19 2.29
C HIS A 172 1.49 6.12 3.59
N TYR A 173 1.34 4.91 4.13
CA TYR A 173 0.63 4.71 5.37
C TYR A 173 1.36 5.42 6.51
N LEU A 174 2.66 5.17 6.65
CA LEU A 174 3.48 5.79 7.70
C LEU A 174 3.54 7.30 7.59
N MET A 175 3.62 7.89 6.40
CA MET A 175 3.52 9.35 6.22
C MET A 175 2.20 9.95 6.74
N SER A 176 1.17 9.12 6.84
CA SER A 176 -0.19 9.50 7.19
C SER A 176 -0.54 9.19 8.66
N VAL A 177 0.37 8.55 9.39
CA VAL A 177 0.22 8.25 10.83
C VAL A 177 0.63 9.47 11.64
N ASP A 178 -0.20 9.93 12.57
CA ASP A 178 0.11 11.11 13.40
C ASP A 178 1.38 10.92 14.24
N LYS A 179 1.61 9.71 14.77
CA LYS A 179 2.81 9.38 15.54
C LYS A 179 4.09 9.33 14.70
N VAL A 180 4.01 9.39 13.37
CA VAL A 180 5.18 9.46 12.49
C VAL A 180 5.45 10.91 12.12
N ARG A 181 6.66 11.37 12.44
CA ARG A 181 7.14 12.73 12.13
C ARG A 181 7.70 12.82 10.72
N GLN A 182 8.48 11.83 10.31
CA GLN A 182 9.19 11.85 9.03
C GLN A 182 9.47 10.44 8.49
N VAL A 183 9.23 10.25 7.19
CA VAL A 183 9.70 9.10 6.42
C VAL A 183 10.93 9.52 5.62
N HIS A 184 12.07 8.87 5.82
CA HIS A 184 13.37 9.24 5.22
C HIS A 184 13.62 8.64 3.83
N ASN A 185 12.79 7.69 3.41
CA ASN A 185 12.78 7.21 2.03
C ASN A 185 11.69 7.95 1.25
N GLY A 186 12.06 8.59 0.14
CA GLY A 186 11.19 9.48 -0.63
C GLY A 186 11.21 9.23 -2.13
N ARG A 187 11.78 8.11 -2.58
CA ARG A 187 11.78 7.74 -3.99
C ARG A 187 10.56 6.87 -4.27
N GLY A 188 9.41 7.49 -4.52
CA GLY A 188 8.26 6.80 -5.09
C GLY A 188 8.61 6.33 -6.50
N ASN A 189 8.72 5.01 -6.71
CA ASN A 189 8.91 4.44 -8.04
C ASN A 189 7.69 3.56 -8.38
N PRO A 190 6.56 4.17 -8.80
CA PRO A 190 5.33 3.44 -9.05
C PRO A 190 5.55 2.36 -10.12
N GLN A 191 5.21 1.12 -9.79
CA GLN A 191 5.34 0.00 -10.73
C GLN A 191 4.19 0.01 -11.75
N LYS A 192 4.50 -0.38 -12.99
CA LYS A 192 3.49 -0.75 -13.99
C LYS A 192 2.86 -2.10 -13.62
N SER A 193 1.90 -2.59 -14.40
CA SER A 193 1.29 -3.91 -14.18
C SER A 193 2.32 -5.04 -14.14
N TYR A 194 2.32 -5.83 -13.06
CA TYR A 194 3.11 -7.06 -12.89
C TYR A 194 2.24 -8.16 -12.27
N TYR A 195 2.72 -9.41 -12.34
CA TYR A 195 2.06 -10.56 -11.73
C TYR A 195 2.82 -11.03 -10.48
N PRO A 196 2.14 -11.37 -9.36
CA PRO A 196 0.69 -11.25 -9.10
C PRO A 196 0.36 -9.93 -8.37
N SER A 197 -0.02 -8.88 -9.11
CA SER A 197 -0.51 -7.62 -8.49
C SER A 197 -1.88 -7.78 -7.83
N GLU A 198 -2.63 -8.83 -8.15
CA GLU A 198 -3.96 -9.10 -7.59
C GLU A 198 -3.93 -9.58 -6.12
N GLU A 199 -2.81 -10.16 -5.68
CA GLU A 199 -2.62 -10.60 -4.30
C GLU A 199 -2.13 -9.48 -3.38
N PHE A 200 -1.65 -8.38 -3.97
CA PHE A 200 -1.02 -7.28 -3.24
C PHE A 200 -1.89 -6.75 -2.09
N GLU A 201 -3.15 -6.41 -2.36
CA GLU A 201 -4.03 -5.83 -1.33
C GLU A 201 -4.23 -6.80 -0.16
N GLY A 202 -4.39 -8.10 -0.45
CA GLY A 202 -4.58 -9.11 0.60
C GLY A 202 -3.31 -9.38 1.41
N ILE A 203 -2.14 -9.40 0.76
CA ILE A 203 -0.85 -9.52 1.44
C ILE A 203 -0.59 -8.28 2.30
N PHE A 204 -0.78 -7.09 1.72
CA PHE A 204 -0.54 -5.83 2.41
C PHE A 204 -1.44 -5.65 3.63
N GLN A 205 -2.74 -5.99 3.51
CA GLN A 205 -3.66 -5.93 4.64
C GLN A 205 -3.17 -6.80 5.81
N LYS A 206 -2.72 -8.03 5.53
CA LYS A 206 -2.15 -8.92 6.56
C LYS A 206 -0.87 -8.37 7.17
N ILE A 207 0.01 -7.78 6.36
CA ILE A 207 1.22 -7.12 6.85
C ILE A 207 0.85 -5.99 7.82
N TRP A 208 -0.09 -5.13 7.41
CA TRP A 208 -0.50 -4.00 8.25
C TRP A 208 -1.16 -4.46 9.55
N THR A 209 -2.01 -5.48 9.50
CA THR A 209 -2.63 -6.08 10.70
C THR A 209 -1.58 -6.64 11.67
N GLU A 210 -0.62 -7.43 11.19
CA GLU A 210 0.43 -7.98 12.07
C GLU A 210 1.37 -6.89 12.63
N LEU A 211 1.65 -5.84 11.85
CA LEU A 211 2.39 -4.68 12.35
C LEU A 211 1.59 -3.94 13.43
N HIS A 212 0.29 -3.73 13.23
CA HIS A 212 -0.61 -3.11 14.21
C HIS A 212 -0.62 -3.86 15.53
N GLU A 213 -0.75 -5.19 15.50
CA GLU A 213 -0.69 -6.04 16.70
C GLU A 213 0.64 -5.92 17.46
N SER A 214 1.73 -5.53 16.77
CA SER A 214 3.05 -5.38 17.37
C SER A 214 3.31 -4.01 18.00
N ASP A 215 2.68 -2.95 17.48
CA ASP A 215 2.90 -1.55 17.89
C ASP A 215 1.76 -0.65 17.34
N GLU A 216 0.67 -0.55 18.10
CA GLU A 216 -0.53 0.20 17.69
C GLU A 216 -0.27 1.72 17.53
N GLU A 217 0.74 2.27 18.22
CA GLU A 217 1.08 3.68 18.09
C GLU A 217 1.76 3.97 16.75
N LEU A 218 2.69 3.12 16.33
CA LEU A 218 3.40 3.27 15.06
C LEU A 218 2.57 2.79 13.87
N PHE A 219 1.74 1.76 14.06
CA PHE A 219 0.90 1.15 13.04
C PHE A 219 -0.57 1.14 13.52
N PRO A 220 -1.28 2.28 13.46
CA PRO A 220 -2.67 2.35 13.90
C PRO A 220 -3.61 1.58 12.95
N ASP A 221 -4.88 1.46 13.34
CA ASP A 221 -5.93 0.89 12.50
C ASP A 221 -5.89 1.45 11.07
N GLU A 222 -6.00 0.56 10.08
CA GLU A 222 -5.90 0.93 8.67
C GLU A 222 -6.93 2.01 8.27
N ASN A 223 -8.12 1.99 8.85
CA ASN A 223 -9.16 2.99 8.59
C ASN A 223 -8.75 4.39 9.04
N ILE A 224 -8.03 4.51 10.16
CA ILE A 224 -7.53 5.81 10.67
C ILE A 224 -6.55 6.41 9.65
N VAL A 225 -5.67 5.57 9.10
CA VAL A 225 -4.69 5.97 8.09
C VAL A 225 -5.40 6.40 6.80
N LYS A 226 -6.32 5.56 6.30
CA LYS A 226 -7.08 5.82 5.06
C LYS A 226 -7.95 7.07 5.13
N ASP A 227 -8.45 7.40 6.32
CA ASP A 227 -9.28 8.58 6.51
C ASP A 227 -8.51 9.89 6.64
N SER A 228 -7.21 9.82 6.87
CA SER A 228 -6.37 11.00 7.02
C SER A 228 -6.33 11.86 5.74
N ALA A 229 -6.29 13.18 5.93
CA ALA A 229 -6.18 14.13 4.83
C ALA A 229 -4.87 13.95 4.04
N ILE A 230 -3.78 13.57 4.73
CA ILE A 230 -2.47 13.32 4.10
C ILE A 230 -2.56 12.12 3.15
N TYR A 231 -3.20 11.05 3.57
CA TYR A 231 -3.40 9.88 2.73
C TYR A 231 -4.28 10.21 1.52
N LYS A 232 -5.44 10.85 1.74
CA LYS A 232 -6.38 11.25 0.67
C LYS A 232 -5.78 12.23 -0.34
N ALA A 233 -4.86 13.09 0.11
CA ALA A 233 -4.17 14.06 -0.75
C ALA A 233 -2.88 13.52 -1.38
N SER A 234 -2.48 12.27 -1.11
CA SER A 234 -1.20 11.75 -1.56
C SER A 234 -1.17 11.54 -3.08
N PRO A 235 -0.23 12.16 -3.83
CA PRO A 235 -0.14 12.03 -5.29
C PRO A 235 0.38 10.67 -5.76
N LEU A 236 0.66 9.76 -4.82
CA LEU A 236 1.31 8.48 -5.04
C LEU A 236 0.32 7.30 -4.92
N HIS A 237 -0.96 7.57 -4.67
CA HIS A 237 -2.00 6.59 -4.98
C HIS A 237 -1.91 6.20 -6.45
N LYS A 238 -1.92 4.89 -6.72
CA LYS A 238 -2.13 4.41 -8.07
C LYS A 238 -3.45 5.02 -8.54
N LEU A 239 -3.38 5.81 -9.62
CA LEU A 239 -4.55 6.45 -10.17
C LEU A 239 -5.58 5.35 -10.47
N THR A 240 -6.81 5.54 -10.00
CA THR A 240 -7.91 4.67 -10.42
C THR A 240 -8.06 4.76 -11.94
N ASP A 241 -8.69 3.78 -12.58
CA ASP A 241 -8.94 3.84 -14.03
C ASP A 241 -9.69 5.13 -14.42
N GLU A 242 -10.55 5.64 -13.53
CA GLU A 242 -11.25 6.91 -13.71
C GLU A 242 -10.30 8.12 -13.59
N GLN A 243 -9.38 8.12 -12.63
CA GLN A 243 -8.36 9.15 -12.49
C GLN A 243 -7.34 9.13 -13.64
N GLU A 244 -6.96 7.95 -14.15
CA GLU A 244 -6.08 7.83 -15.31
C GLU A 244 -6.80 8.30 -16.58
N ASN A 245 -8.09 7.97 -16.75
CA ASN A 245 -8.91 8.52 -17.82
C ASN A 245 -9.08 10.04 -17.70
N ALA A 246 -9.29 10.58 -16.49
CA ALA A 246 -9.38 12.02 -16.26
C ALA A 246 -8.06 12.72 -16.60
N LYS A 247 -6.93 12.13 -16.22
CA LYS A 247 -5.60 12.60 -16.60
C LYS A 247 -5.39 12.61 -18.11
N ILE A 248 -5.81 11.57 -18.84
CA ILE A 248 -5.78 11.54 -20.31
C ILE A 248 -6.63 12.69 -20.89
N GLN A 249 -7.85 12.89 -20.38
CA GLN A 249 -8.73 13.99 -20.84
C GLN A 249 -8.12 15.38 -20.58
N ILE A 250 -7.48 15.58 -19.43
CA ILE A 250 -6.76 16.83 -19.11
C ILE A 250 -5.60 17.04 -20.09
N LEU A 251 -4.81 15.99 -20.37
CA LEU A 251 -3.69 16.06 -21.33
C LEU A 251 -4.16 16.37 -22.75
N ASP A 252 -5.25 15.76 -23.21
CA ASP A 252 -5.87 16.03 -24.51
C ASP A 252 -6.38 17.48 -24.62
N CYS A 253 -6.96 17.99 -23.54
CA CYS A 253 -7.40 19.38 -23.44
C CYS A 253 -6.21 20.35 -23.53
N ILE A 254 -5.12 20.07 -22.80
CA ILE A 254 -3.87 20.84 -22.83
C ILE A 254 -3.25 20.81 -24.25
N ALA A 255 -3.18 19.64 -24.89
CA ALA A 255 -2.64 19.49 -26.23
C ALA A 255 -3.45 20.29 -27.25
N SER A 256 -4.79 20.23 -27.16
CA SER A 256 -5.71 20.98 -28.02
C SER A 256 -5.59 22.50 -27.80
N ALA A 257 -5.38 22.93 -26.56
CA ALA A 257 -5.19 24.34 -26.20
C ALA A 257 -3.83 24.87 -26.69
N ARG A 258 -2.74 24.09 -26.60
CA ARG A 258 -1.40 24.49 -27.08
C ARG A 258 -1.32 24.71 -28.60
N ASN A 259 -2.20 24.07 -29.37
CA ASN A 259 -2.27 24.28 -30.82
C ASN A 259 -2.91 25.61 -31.22
N LYS A 260 -3.42 26.39 -30.27
CA LYS A 260 -3.94 27.74 -30.49
C LYS A 260 -2.91 28.72 -29.94
N ASN A 261 -2.38 29.61 -30.79
CA ASN A 261 -1.29 30.54 -30.50
C ASN A 261 -1.70 31.72 -29.58
N GLU A 262 -2.54 31.45 -28.56
CA GLU A 262 -3.12 32.43 -27.64
C GLU A 262 -3.05 31.91 -26.19
N LYS A 263 -3.10 32.80 -25.20
CA LYS A 263 -3.21 32.40 -23.78
C LYS A 263 -4.54 31.69 -23.55
N GLN A 264 -4.49 30.43 -23.13
CA GLN A 264 -5.66 29.62 -22.81
C GLN A 264 -5.73 29.40 -21.29
N ILE A 265 -6.94 29.47 -20.72
CA ILE A 265 -7.23 29.15 -19.32
C ILE A 265 -8.01 27.83 -19.31
N ILE A 266 -7.54 26.86 -18.54
CA ILE A 266 -8.27 25.59 -18.34
C ILE A 266 -9.11 25.75 -17.08
N PHE A 267 -10.44 25.72 -17.25
CA PHE A 267 -11.37 25.64 -16.14
C PHE A 267 -11.59 24.17 -15.78
N ILE A 268 -11.25 23.80 -14.55
CA ILE A 268 -11.57 22.50 -13.97
C ILE A 268 -12.68 22.78 -12.95
N ASP A 269 -13.89 22.34 -13.26
CA ASP A 269 -15.07 22.57 -12.42
C ASP A 269 -15.43 21.27 -11.67
N GLY A 270 -15.53 21.38 -10.35
CA GLY A 270 -15.76 20.26 -9.43
C GLY A 270 -15.51 20.67 -7.98
N GLU A 271 -16.36 20.22 -7.06
CA GLU A 271 -16.14 20.41 -5.63
C GLU A 271 -14.86 19.70 -5.20
N ALA A 272 -13.91 20.46 -4.65
CA ALA A 272 -12.85 19.88 -3.83
C ALA A 272 -13.51 19.39 -2.54
N VAL A 273 -13.69 18.07 -2.42
CA VAL A 273 -14.22 17.43 -1.21
C VAL A 273 -13.07 16.98 -0.33
#